data_AF-A0A8D6U9C3-F1
#
_entry.id   AF-A0A8D6U9C3-F1
#
_cell.length_a   1.000
_cell.length_b   1.000
_cell.length_c   1.000
_cell.angle_alpha   90.00
_cell.angle_beta   90.00
_cell.angle_gamma   90.00
#
_symmetry.space_group_name_H-M   'P 1'
#
loop_
_entity.id
_entity.type
_entity.pdbx_description
1 polymer ?
#
loop_
_entity_poly.entity_id
_entity_poly.type
_entity_poly.pdbx_seq_one_letter_code
_entity_poly.pdbx_strand_id
1 'polypeptide(L)'
;MNNEKEPLYDYARGLNAPYWIQEIKTQKGARIWYFATPMQLSFFVVFILVFVVMLLGLSFILVPLAKITHSISMLLYAYVPYKLAKFYTEYEPHGKKMHIFLADYFRYLYEFRWNKKATYHDERVEPYDDEDIVFEQTHL
;
A
#
# COMPACT_ATOMS: atom_id res chain seq x y z
N MET A 1 -32.39 31.16 -22.44
CA MET A 1 -30.91 31.08 -22.43
C MET A 1 -30.54 30.10 -21.34
N ASN A 2 -30.26 28.84 -21.71
CA ASN A 2 -30.01 27.74 -20.77
C ASN A 2 -28.67 28.00 -20.06
N ASN A 3 -28.69 28.18 -18.74
CA ASN A 3 -27.50 28.22 -17.89
C ASN A 3 -27.06 26.78 -17.56
N GLU A 4 -26.65 26.03 -18.58
CA GLU A 4 -25.90 24.79 -18.37
C GLU A 4 -24.50 25.22 -17.91
N LYS A 5 -24.28 25.17 -16.59
CA LYS A 5 -22.96 25.38 -15.99
C LYS A 5 -22.05 24.32 -16.57
N GLU A 6 -21.12 24.74 -17.44
CA GLU A 6 -20.05 23.87 -17.92
C GLU A 6 -19.43 23.15 -16.71
N PRO A 7 -19.24 21.82 -16.75
CA PRO A 7 -18.58 21.12 -15.67
C PRO A 7 -17.17 21.68 -15.55
N LEU A 8 -16.95 22.52 -14.53
CA LEU A 8 -15.63 23.00 -14.18
C LEU A 8 -14.83 21.78 -13.72
N TYR A 9 -14.06 21.21 -14.63
CA TYR A 9 -13.16 20.10 -14.32
C TYR A 9 -12.09 20.62 -13.37
N ASP A 10 -12.28 20.38 -12.08
CA ASP A 10 -11.32 20.73 -11.05
C ASP A 10 -10.11 19.78 -11.13
N TYR A 11 -9.14 20.18 -11.96
CA TYR A 11 -7.87 19.47 -12.11
C TYR A 11 -6.99 19.53 -10.85
N ALA A 12 -7.34 20.34 -9.83
CA ALA A 12 -6.62 20.34 -8.56
C ALA A 12 -6.73 18.99 -7.83
N ARG A 13 -7.82 18.23 -8.05
CA ARG A 13 -7.93 16.84 -7.56
C ARG A 13 -6.91 15.89 -8.16
N GLY A 14 -6.40 16.19 -9.37
CA GLY A 14 -5.34 15.42 -10.04
C GLY A 14 -3.94 15.77 -9.54
N LEU A 15 -3.75 16.99 -9.01
CA LEU A 15 -2.54 17.44 -8.32
C LEU A 15 -2.49 16.88 -6.90
N ASN A 16 -2.41 15.56 -6.82
CA ASN A 16 -2.28 14.82 -5.56
C ASN A 16 -0.84 14.91 -5.05
N ALA A 17 -0.33 16.15 -4.95
CA ALA A 17 1.07 16.45 -4.63
C ALA A 17 1.42 15.88 -3.26
N PRO A 18 2.54 15.15 -3.14
CA PRO A 18 2.95 14.61 -1.86
C PRO A 18 3.22 15.75 -0.87
N TYR A 19 2.83 15.56 0.39
CA TYR A 19 3.18 16.50 1.46
C TYR A 19 4.63 16.25 1.87
N TRP A 20 5.49 17.26 1.76
CA TRP A 20 6.90 17.18 2.14
C TRP A 20 7.16 17.97 3.41
N ILE A 21 8.02 17.43 4.26
CA ILE A 21 8.49 18.06 5.49
C ILE A 21 9.99 18.34 5.29
N GLN A 22 10.38 19.60 5.46
CA GLN A 22 11.77 20.04 5.40
C GLN A 22 12.24 20.67 6.72
N GLU A 23 11.38 21.46 7.38
CA GLU A 23 11.72 22.12 8.63
C GLU A 23 10.61 21.91 9.66
N ILE A 24 11.02 21.67 10.92
CA ILE A 24 10.11 21.64 12.07
C ILE A 24 10.38 22.90 12.89
N LYS A 25 9.36 23.76 13.04
CA LYS A 25 9.44 25.03 13.76
C LYS A 25 8.42 25.06 14.89
N THR A 26 8.78 25.74 15.97
CA THR A 26 7.84 26.11 17.04
C THR A 26 6.86 27.17 16.50
N GLN A 27 5.66 27.30 17.10
CA GLN A 27 4.70 28.35 16.75
C GLN A 27 5.30 29.77 16.82
N LYS A 28 6.33 29.98 17.64
CA LYS A 28 7.08 31.24 17.78
C LYS A 28 8.22 31.41 16.75
N GLY A 29 8.32 30.54 15.74
CA GLY A 29 9.30 30.63 14.65
C GLY A 29 10.68 30.04 14.95
N ALA A 30 10.97 29.63 16.20
CA ALA A 30 12.23 28.96 16.54
C ALA A 30 12.33 27.59 15.84
N ARG A 31 13.38 27.39 15.05
CA ARG A 31 13.66 26.15 14.29
C ARG A 31 14.16 25.05 15.23
N ILE A 32 13.43 23.94 15.30
CA ILE A 32 13.79 22.77 16.11
C ILE A 32 14.69 21.84 15.30
N TRP A 33 14.33 21.60 14.04
CA TRP A 33 15.02 20.63 13.20
C TRP A 33 14.94 21.03 11.73
N TYR A 34 16.01 20.73 10.99
CA TYR A 34 16.11 20.91 9.54
C TYR A 34 16.55 19.59 8.89
N PHE A 35 15.81 19.15 7.87
CA PHE A 35 16.19 18.00 7.06
C PHE A 35 16.96 18.46 5.82
N ALA A 36 18.13 17.85 5.57
CA ALA A 36 18.95 18.18 4.41
C ALA A 36 18.22 17.92 3.08
N THR A 37 17.44 16.85 3.02
CA THR A 37 16.52 16.53 1.93
C THR A 37 15.08 16.59 2.44
N PRO A 38 14.14 17.22 1.70
CA PRO A 38 12.74 17.17 2.08
C PRO A 38 12.26 15.71 2.06
N MET A 39 11.51 15.29 3.09
CA MET A 39 10.98 13.93 3.20
C MET A 39 9.46 13.94 3.11
N GLN A 40 8.88 12.94 2.45
CA GLN A 40 7.42 12.82 2.35
C GLN A 40 6.79 12.46 3.71
N LEU A 41 5.60 12.98 4.01
CA LEU A 41 4.86 12.65 5.24
C LEU A 41 4.56 11.15 5.36
N SER A 42 4.28 10.50 4.22
CA SER A 42 4.07 9.05 4.11
C SER A 42 5.24 8.23 4.68
N PHE A 43 6.48 8.73 4.53
CA PHE A 43 7.67 8.09 5.08
C PHE A 43 7.57 7.92 6.59
N PHE A 44 7.21 8.99 7.31
CA PHE A 44 7.12 8.97 8.77
C PHE A 44 6.00 8.05 9.27
N VAL A 45 4.85 8.06 8.60
CA VAL A 45 3.71 7.20 8.96
C VAL A 45 4.10 5.73 8.81
N VAL A 46 4.68 5.35 7.67
CA VAL A 46 5.10 3.96 7.42
C VAL A 46 6.25 3.57 8.34
N PHE A 47 7.21 4.47 8.58
CA PHE A 47 8.30 4.22 9.52
C PHE A 47 7.78 3.88 10.93
N ILE A 48 6.87 4.70 11.48
CA ILE A 48 6.29 4.46 12.81
C ILE A 48 5.50 3.15 12.82
N LEU A 49 4.69 2.89 11.80
CA LEU A 49 3.91 1.65 11.70
C LEU A 49 4.82 0.42 11.70
N VAL A 50 5.83 0.41 10.83
CA VAL A 50 6.78 -0.71 10.72
C VAL A 50 7.55 -0.87 12.03
N PHE A 51 7.97 0.22 12.66
CA PHE A 51 8.66 0.19 13.94
C PHE A 51 7.79 -0.42 15.05
N VAL A 52 6.52 -0.02 15.16
CA VAL A 52 5.56 -0.57 16.13
C VAL A 52 5.30 -2.06 15.87
N VAL A 53 5.10 -2.46 14.61
CA VAL A 53 4.93 -3.87 14.23
C VAL A 53 6.18 -4.69 14.57
N MET A 54 7.36 -4.12 14.36
CA MET A 54 8.63 -4.77 14.66
C MET A 54 8.82 -4.97 16.18
N LEU A 55 8.39 -4.00 17.00
CA LEU A 55 8.41 -4.11 18.46
C LEU A 55 7.36 -5.07 19.02
N LEU A 56 6.14 -5.07 18.49
CA LEU A 56 5.04 -5.90 19.02
C LEU A 56 5.03 -7.31 18.43
N GLY A 57 5.18 -7.42 17.11
CA GLY A 57 5.03 -8.67 16.37
C GLY A 57 6.32 -9.45 16.20
N LEU A 58 7.47 -8.77 16.04
CA LEU A 58 8.75 -9.44 15.76
C LEU A 58 9.65 -9.62 17.00
N SER A 59 9.16 -9.23 18.19
CA SER A 59 9.90 -9.28 19.46
C SER A 59 10.48 -10.66 19.76
N PHE A 60 9.73 -11.73 19.46
CA PHE A 60 10.17 -13.09 19.74
C PHE A 60 11.43 -13.53 18.97
N ILE A 61 11.69 -12.94 17.79
CA ILE A 61 12.91 -13.19 17.01
C ILE A 61 14.00 -12.19 17.40
N LEU A 62 13.62 -10.94 17.62
CA LEU A 62 14.57 -9.85 17.84
C LEU A 62 15.17 -9.84 19.24
N VAL A 63 14.44 -10.27 20.28
CA VAL A 63 14.94 -10.38 21.66
C VAL A 63 16.08 -11.40 21.81
N PRO A 64 15.98 -12.65 21.33
CA PRO A 64 17.11 -13.57 21.40
C PRO A 64 18.29 -13.10 20.56
N LEU A 65 18.04 -12.50 19.39
CA LEU A 65 19.09 -11.92 18.55
C LEU A 65 19.79 -10.73 19.25
N ALA A 66 19.03 -9.89 19.97
CA ALA A 66 19.56 -8.79 20.76
C ALA A 66 20.46 -9.26 21.90
N LYS A 67 20.14 -10.39 22.53
CA LYS A 67 20.97 -10.98 23.59
C LYS A 67 22.31 -11.49 23.08
N ILE A 68 22.36 -12.01 21.85
CA ILE A 68 23.59 -12.54 21.25
C ILE A 68 24.48 -11.42 20.72
N THR A 69 23.88 -10.39 20.10
CA THR A 69 24.63 -9.41 19.32
C THR A 69 24.67 -8.00 19.93
N HIS A 70 24.06 -7.80 21.11
CA HIS A 70 23.96 -6.57 21.90
C HIS A 70 23.84 -5.26 21.09
N SER A 71 24.94 -4.72 20.57
CA SER A 71 24.99 -3.44 19.84
C SER A 71 24.41 -3.49 18.41
N ILE A 72 24.54 -4.61 17.69
CA ILE A 72 24.07 -4.71 16.28
C ILE A 72 22.55 -4.74 16.20
N SER A 73 21.89 -5.30 17.22
CA SER A 73 20.42 -5.40 17.23
C SER A 73 19.77 -4.02 17.29
N MET A 74 20.33 -3.07 18.04
CA MET A 74 19.81 -1.69 18.09
C MET A 74 19.86 -1.00 16.73
N LEU A 75 20.94 -1.20 15.96
CA LEU A 75 21.04 -0.67 14.60
C LEU A 75 20.01 -1.31 13.67
N LEU A 76 19.71 -2.60 13.86
CA LEU A 76 18.72 -3.31 13.06
C LEU A 76 17.31 -2.74 13.26
N TYR A 77 16.96 -2.34 14.49
CA TYR A 77 15.70 -1.64 14.81
C TYR A 77 15.55 -0.28 14.13
N ALA A 78 16.65 0.44 13.86
CA ALA A 78 16.60 1.68 13.12
C ALA A 78 16.64 1.44 11.60
N TYR A 79 17.49 0.51 11.16
CA TYR A 79 17.77 0.26 9.75
C TYR A 79 16.58 -0.35 9.00
N VAL A 80 15.91 -1.34 9.60
CA VAL A 80 14.80 -2.05 8.93
C VAL A 80 13.62 -1.12 8.66
N PRO A 81 13.08 -0.38 9.65
CA PRO A 81 11.98 0.56 9.40
C PRO A 81 12.38 1.69 8.47
N TYR A 82 13.62 2.20 8.58
CA TYR A 82 14.14 3.22 7.67
C TYR A 82 14.16 2.74 6.21
N LYS A 83 14.72 1.54 5.96
CA LYS A 83 14.83 0.97 4.62
C LYS A 83 13.47 0.64 4.03
N LEU A 84 12.55 0.09 4.83
CA LEU A 84 11.20 -0.24 4.37
C LEU A 84 10.36 1.00 4.08
N ALA A 85 10.43 2.02 4.94
CA ALA A 85 9.75 3.29 4.71
C ALA A 85 10.30 3.97 3.44
N LYS A 86 11.63 3.97 3.25
CA LYS A 86 12.28 4.51 2.06
C LYS A 86 11.83 3.78 0.80
N PHE A 87 11.83 2.45 0.82
CA PHE A 87 11.33 1.63 -0.28
C PHE A 87 9.86 1.93 -0.60
N TYR A 88 9.02 2.07 0.42
CA TYR A 88 7.61 2.39 0.25
C TYR A 88 7.38 3.76 -0.44
N THR A 89 8.22 4.76 -0.15
CA THR A 89 8.04 6.12 -0.69
C THR A 89 8.75 6.35 -2.02
N GLU A 90 9.87 5.69 -2.28
CA GLU A 90 10.64 5.88 -3.51
C GLU A 90 10.17 4.97 -4.63
N TYR A 91 9.66 3.78 -4.29
CA TYR A 91 9.17 2.86 -5.29
C TYR A 91 7.74 3.24 -5.65
N GLU A 92 7.54 3.69 -6.89
CA GLU A 92 6.22 4.01 -7.45
C GLU A 92 5.91 3.01 -8.58
N PRO A 93 5.30 1.85 -8.27
CA PRO A 93 4.94 0.86 -9.28
C PRO A 93 3.97 1.49 -10.27
N HIS A 94 4.35 1.53 -11.55
CA HIS A 94 3.53 2.10 -12.62
C HIS A 94 3.10 3.56 -12.37
N GLY A 95 3.88 4.33 -11.59
CA GLY A 95 3.56 5.71 -11.22
C GLY A 95 2.35 5.86 -10.29
N LYS A 96 1.87 4.77 -9.68
CA LYS A 96 0.82 4.79 -8.67
C LYS A 96 1.44 4.86 -7.27
N LYS A 97 0.73 5.51 -6.34
CA LYS A 97 1.09 5.47 -4.91
C LYS A 97 1.06 4.02 -4.41
N MET A 98 2.05 3.65 -3.60
CA MET A 98 2.26 2.27 -3.15
C MET A 98 1.03 1.63 -2.47
N HIS A 99 0.29 2.37 -1.64
CA HIS A 99 -0.93 1.83 -1.00
C HIS A 99 -2.04 1.52 -2.00
N ILE A 100 -2.18 2.31 -3.07
CA ILE A 100 -3.19 2.06 -4.12
C ILE A 100 -2.81 0.79 -4.86
N PHE A 101 -1.53 0.65 -5.22
CA PHE A 101 -1.02 -0.55 -5.87
C PHE A 101 -1.24 -1.81 -5.01
N LEU A 102 -0.95 -1.74 -3.70
CA LEU A 102 -1.20 -2.85 -2.78
C LEU A 102 -2.68 -3.20 -2.69
N ALA A 103 -3.57 -2.21 -2.60
CA ALA A 103 -5.02 -2.44 -2.57
C ALA A 103 -5.53 -3.10 -3.85
N ASP A 104 -5.10 -2.61 -5.02
CA ASP A 104 -5.38 -3.21 -6.33
C ASP A 104 -4.89 -4.66 -6.37
N TYR A 105 -3.69 -4.94 -5.85
CA TYR A 105 -3.12 -6.28 -5.80
C TYR A 105 -3.90 -7.21 -4.86
N PHE A 106 -4.29 -6.76 -3.66
CA PHE A 106 -5.11 -7.56 -2.75
C PHE A 106 -6.48 -7.88 -3.35
N ARG A 107 -7.10 -6.90 -4.02
CA ARG A 107 -8.34 -7.12 -4.76
C ARG A 107 -8.15 -8.17 -5.85
N TYR A 108 -7.09 -8.06 -6.64
CA TYR A 108 -6.74 -9.07 -7.65
C TYR A 108 -6.56 -10.46 -7.03
N LEU A 109 -5.83 -10.59 -5.93
CA LEU A 109 -5.66 -11.87 -5.25
C LEU A 109 -6.99 -12.45 -4.76
N TYR A 110 -7.87 -11.62 -4.21
CA TYR A 110 -9.18 -12.07 -3.75
C TYR A 110 -10.06 -12.52 -4.92
N GLU A 111 -10.15 -11.71 -5.96
CA GLU A 111 -11.03 -11.93 -7.12
C GLU A 111 -10.54 -13.02 -8.09
N PHE A 112 -9.23 -13.24 -8.20
CA PHE A 112 -8.67 -14.19 -9.18
C PHE A 112 -8.00 -15.40 -8.56
N ARG A 113 -7.39 -15.28 -7.37
CA ARG A 113 -6.72 -16.42 -6.74
C ARG A 113 -7.64 -17.19 -5.80
N TRP A 114 -8.45 -16.49 -5.00
CA TRP A 114 -9.36 -17.14 -4.06
C TRP A 114 -10.71 -17.51 -4.68
N ASN A 115 -11.22 -16.70 -5.58
CA ASN A 115 -12.47 -17.00 -6.27
C ASN A 115 -12.24 -17.93 -7.46
N LYS A 116 -12.74 -19.17 -7.36
CA LYS A 116 -12.64 -20.20 -8.42
C LYS A 116 -13.74 -20.11 -9.49
N LYS A 117 -14.64 -19.12 -9.41
CA LYS A 117 -15.73 -18.93 -10.39
C LYS A 117 -15.16 -18.58 -11.78
N ALA A 118 -15.72 -19.18 -12.82
CA ALA A 118 -15.34 -18.90 -14.21
C ALA A 118 -15.77 -17.47 -14.60
N THR A 119 -14.94 -16.76 -15.35
CA THR A 119 -15.30 -15.44 -15.90
C THR A 119 -15.93 -15.63 -17.27
N TYR A 120 -17.19 -15.25 -17.45
CA TYR A 120 -17.88 -15.25 -18.74
C TYR A 120 -18.48 -13.88 -19.01
N HIS A 121 -18.08 -13.23 -20.11
CA HIS A 121 -18.57 -11.91 -20.55
C HIS A 121 -18.80 -10.88 -19.41
N ASP A 122 -17.79 -10.67 -18.56
CA ASP A 122 -17.80 -9.71 -17.43
C ASP A 122 -18.51 -10.18 -16.14
N GLU A 123 -19.27 -11.28 -16.18
CA GLU A 123 -19.89 -11.88 -14.99
C GLU A 123 -19.14 -13.13 -14.50
N ARG A 124 -19.09 -13.33 -13.18
CA ARG A 124 -18.53 -14.54 -12.55
C ARG A 124 -19.65 -15.55 -12.37
N VAL A 125 -19.72 -16.49 -13.30
CA VAL A 125 -20.71 -17.58 -13.29
C VAL A 125 -20.12 -18.75 -12.50
N GLU A 126 -20.95 -19.39 -11.68
CA GLU A 126 -20.57 -20.68 -11.11
C GLU A 126 -20.38 -21.67 -12.26
N PRO A 127 -19.25 -22.38 -12.35
CA PRO A 127 -19.12 -23.42 -13.35
C PRO A 127 -20.30 -24.38 -13.14
N TYR A 128 -21.06 -24.65 -14.21
CA TYR A 128 -22.02 -25.74 -14.18
C TYR A 128 -21.23 -27.00 -13.80
N ASP A 129 -21.67 -27.72 -12.77
CA ASP A 129 -21.09 -29.03 -12.46
C ASP A 129 -21.35 -29.90 -13.70
N ASP A 130 -20.27 -30.27 -14.40
CA ASP A 130 -20.29 -31.08 -15.63
C ASP A 130 -20.96 -32.46 -15.43
N GLU A 131 -21.36 -32.82 -14.20
CA GLU A 131 -22.02 -34.06 -13.85
C GLU A 131 -23.49 -34.15 -14.33
N ASP A 132 -24.15 -33.03 -14.67
CA ASP A 132 -25.59 -33.01 -15.04
C ASP A 132 -25.88 -32.70 -16.52
N ILE A 133 -24.88 -32.55 -17.38
CA ILE A 133 -25.10 -32.31 -18.81
C ILE A 133 -25.30 -33.65 -19.54
N VAL A 134 -26.51 -34.21 -19.43
CA VAL A 134 -26.93 -35.38 -20.21
C VAL A 134 -27.47 -34.91 -21.56
N PHE A 135 -26.71 -35.15 -22.63
CA PHE A 135 -27.21 -34.94 -23.99
C PHE A 135 -28.18 -36.08 -24.34
N GLU A 136 -29.46 -35.75 -24.56
CA GLU A 136 -30.39 -36.70 -25.17
C GLU A 136 -29.91 -37.05 -26.58
N GLN A 137 -29.72 -38.34 -26.86
CA GLN A 137 -29.37 -38.80 -28.20
C GLN A 137 -30.60 -38.67 -29.10
N THR A 138 -30.59 -37.69 -30.00
CA THR A 138 -31.59 -37.58 -31.06
C THR A 138 -31.30 -38.65 -32.12
N HIS A 139 -32.14 -39.68 -32.20
CA HIS A 139 -32.13 -40.62 -33.33
C HIS A 139 -32.69 -39.91 -34.56
N LEU A 140 -31.81 -39.61 -35.52
CA LEU A 140 -32.15 -39.16 -36.88
C LEU A 140 -32.56 -40.35 -37.75
#